data_AF-A0A3D5I736-F1
#
_entry.id   AF-A0A3D5I736-F1
#
_cell.length_a   1.000
_cell.length_b   1.000
_cell.length_c   1.000
_cell.angle_alpha   90.00
_cell.angle_beta   90.00
_cell.angle_gamma   90.00
#
_symmetry.space_group_name_H-M   'P 1'
#
loop_
_entity.id
_entity.type
_entity.pdbx_description
1 polymer ?
#
loop_
_entity_poly.entity_id
_entity_poly.type
_entity_poly.pdbx_seq_one_letter_code
_entity_poly.pdbx_strand_id
1 'polypeptide(L)'
;SPILTGSAREEDALVVETSSISDEDGIGSYEVIWQRSSTKTDWQAFPEATNEVLRLGQEHVGYSYRAIITYVDSHNTREVLISNPSETVTNVDDPVEGEVTITGVPTEG
;
A
#
# COMPACT_ATOMS: atom_id res chain seq x y z
N SER A 1 -8.87 -12.88 8.12
CA SER A 1 -9.01 -11.73 7.20
C SER A 1 -7.63 -11.37 6.66
N PRO A 2 -7.55 -10.81 5.45
CA PRO A 2 -6.29 -10.48 4.81
C PRO A 2 -5.54 -9.39 5.57
N ILE A 3 -4.22 -9.50 5.60
CA ILE A 3 -3.34 -8.58 6.31
C ILE A 3 -2.49 -7.86 5.28
N LEU A 4 -2.39 -6.53 5.38
CA LEU A 4 -1.41 -5.78 4.59
C LEU A 4 -0.07 -5.75 5.32
N THR A 5 0.98 -6.12 4.60
CA THR A 5 2.38 -6.03 5.02
C THR A 5 3.15 -5.12 4.09
N GLY A 6 4.33 -4.67 4.53
CA GLY A 6 5.13 -3.66 3.83
C GLY A 6 4.96 -2.25 4.38
N SER A 7 5.84 -1.35 3.95
CA SER A 7 5.82 0.05 4.40
C SER A 7 4.98 0.90 3.44
N ALA A 8 4.09 1.73 3.96
CA ALA A 8 3.39 2.74 3.15
C ALA A 8 4.34 3.92 2.88
N ARG A 9 5.34 3.70 2.03
CA ARG A 9 6.36 4.68 1.65
C ARG A 9 6.55 4.68 0.13
N GLU A 10 6.92 5.82 -0.42
CA GLU A 10 7.36 5.90 -1.81
C GLU A 10 8.54 4.92 -2.06
N GLU A 11 8.61 4.34 -3.25
CA GLU A 11 9.58 3.30 -3.66
C GLU A 11 9.46 1.95 -2.95
N ASP A 12 8.57 1.85 -1.97
CA ASP A 12 8.27 0.63 -1.24
C ASP A 12 7.09 -0.14 -1.89
N ALA A 13 6.68 -1.24 -1.28
CA ALA A 13 5.53 -2.00 -1.76
C ALA A 13 4.65 -2.49 -0.62
N LEU A 14 3.34 -2.44 -0.83
CA LEU A 14 2.36 -3.09 0.03
C LEU A 14 2.04 -4.47 -0.53
N VAL A 15 2.06 -5.47 0.34
CA VAL A 15 1.75 -6.85 0.00
C VAL A 15 0.55 -7.28 0.82
N VAL A 16 -0.50 -7.78 0.14
CA VAL A 16 -1.62 -8.40 0.84
C VAL A 16 -1.32 -9.87 1.10
N GLU A 17 -1.21 -10.22 2.37
CA GLU A 17 -1.09 -11.60 2.81
C GLU A 17 -2.48 -12.20 2.99
N THR A 18 -2.77 -13.18 2.12
CA THR A 18 -3.97 -14.02 2.14
C THR A 18 -3.71 -15.36 2.83
N SER A 19 -2.50 -15.59 3.36
CA SER A 19 -2.06 -16.83 4.01
C SER A 19 -3.02 -17.27 5.13
N SER A 20 -3.57 -16.32 5.89
CA SER A 20 -4.57 -16.59 6.95
C SER A 20 -5.93 -17.05 6.43
N ILE A 21 -6.23 -16.83 5.15
CA ILE A 21 -7.43 -17.28 4.45
C ILE A 21 -7.15 -18.64 3.79
N SER A 22 -5.92 -18.85 3.31
CA SER A 22 -5.47 -20.08 2.64
C SER A 22 -5.41 -21.30 3.58
N ASP A 23 -5.09 -21.10 4.85
CA ASP A 23 -4.95 -22.17 5.85
C ASP A 23 -6.27 -22.92 6.15
N GLU A 24 -7.43 -22.31 5.91
CA GLU A 24 -8.73 -22.85 6.34
C GLU A 24 -9.48 -23.66 5.25
N ASP A 25 -9.27 -23.38 3.96
CA ASP A 25 -10.00 -24.10 2.88
C ASP A 25 -9.17 -24.31 1.60
N GLY A 26 -7.93 -23.82 1.53
CA GLY A 26 -7.15 -23.79 0.30
C GLY A 26 -7.87 -22.97 -0.77
N ILE A 27 -7.97 -21.66 -0.54
CA ILE A 27 -8.68 -20.73 -1.43
C ILE A 27 -8.29 -20.99 -2.89
N GLY A 28 -9.29 -21.36 -3.69
CA GLY A 28 -9.15 -21.63 -5.13
C GLY A 28 -8.82 -20.34 -5.91
N SER A 29 -9.48 -20.11 -7.04
CA SER A 29 -9.32 -18.84 -7.75
C SER A 29 -9.93 -17.70 -6.94
N TYR A 30 -9.12 -16.71 -6.58
CA TYR A 30 -9.56 -15.46 -5.96
C TYR A 30 -9.16 -14.26 -6.82
N GLU A 31 -9.89 -13.17 -6.64
CA GLU A 31 -9.64 -11.89 -7.28
C GLU A 31 -9.24 -10.86 -6.22
N VAL A 32 -8.17 -10.11 -6.49
CA VAL A 32 -7.72 -9.01 -5.63
C VAL A 32 -8.03 -7.70 -6.33
N ILE A 33 -8.71 -6.80 -5.63
CA ILE A 33 -8.98 -5.43 -6.07
C ILE A 33 -8.46 -4.47 -5.01
N TRP A 34 -7.56 -3.58 -5.40
CA TRP A 34 -7.10 -2.53 -4.50
C TRP A 34 -8.08 -1.37 -4.44
N GLN A 35 -8.11 -0.68 -3.30
CA GLN A 35 -8.79 0.59 -3.14
C GLN A 35 -7.84 1.60 -2.51
N ARG A 36 -7.97 2.86 -2.92
CA ARG A 36 -7.20 3.98 -2.39
C ARG A 36 -8.09 5.03 -1.75
N SER A 37 -7.58 5.71 -0.73
CA SER A 37 -8.29 6.77 -0.02
C SER A 37 -7.30 7.84 0.46
N SER A 38 -7.58 9.11 0.20
CA SER A 38 -6.80 10.22 0.78
C SER A 38 -7.25 10.62 2.19
N THR A 39 -8.46 10.22 2.59
CA THR A 39 -9.06 10.59 3.89
C THR A 39 -9.17 9.43 4.87
N LYS A 40 -8.86 8.20 4.44
CA LYS A 40 -9.12 6.92 5.13
C LYS A 40 -10.61 6.63 5.41
N THR A 41 -11.51 7.50 4.96
CA THR A 41 -12.96 7.37 5.13
C THR A 41 -13.67 7.14 3.79
N ASP A 42 -13.20 7.77 2.72
CA ASP A 42 -13.77 7.63 1.37
C ASP A 42 -12.84 6.79 0.49
N TRP A 43 -13.31 5.62 0.08
CA TRP A 43 -12.49 4.61 -0.60
C TRP A 43 -12.89 4.48 -2.06
N GLN A 44 -11.92 4.68 -2.95
CA GLN A 44 -12.10 4.57 -4.39
C GLN A 44 -11.47 3.29 -4.91
N ALA A 45 -12.17 2.58 -5.78
CA ALA A 45 -11.63 1.40 -6.43
C ALA A 45 -10.42 1.77 -7.30
N PHE A 46 -9.36 0.97 -7.17
CA PHE A 46 -8.13 1.06 -7.93
C PHE A 46 -7.89 -0.26 -8.68
N PRO A 47 -8.69 -0.55 -9.72
CA PRO A 47 -8.65 -1.81 -10.46
C PRO A 47 -7.39 -1.97 -11.31
N GLU A 48 -6.57 -0.92 -11.43
CA GLU A 48 -5.27 -0.97 -12.11
C GLU A 48 -4.27 -1.86 -11.37
N ALA A 49 -4.46 -2.05 -10.07
CA ALA A 49 -3.73 -3.05 -9.29
C ALA A 49 -4.66 -4.22 -8.95
N THR A 50 -4.31 -5.39 -9.48
CA THR A 50 -4.98 -6.68 -9.21
C THR A 50 -4.02 -7.74 -8.66
N ASN A 51 -2.74 -7.41 -8.55
CA ASN A 51 -1.75 -8.30 -7.94
C ASN A 51 -1.77 -8.16 -6.42
N GLU A 52 -1.26 -9.16 -5.72
CA GLU A 52 -1.09 -9.10 -4.27
C GLU A 52 -0.05 -8.08 -3.84
N VAL A 53 0.82 -7.66 -4.77
CA VAL A 53 1.86 -6.67 -4.55
C VAL A 53 1.47 -5.37 -5.25
N LEU A 54 1.32 -4.31 -4.48
CA LEU A 54 1.13 -2.94 -4.95
C LEU A 54 2.43 -2.16 -4.75
N ARG A 55 3.09 -1.81 -5.85
CA ARG A 55 4.28 -0.94 -5.83
C ARG A 55 3.87 0.50 -5.59
N LEU A 56 4.43 1.11 -4.55
CA LEU A 56 4.17 2.49 -4.19
C LEU A 56 5.18 3.39 -4.90
N GLY A 57 4.68 4.49 -5.45
CA GLY A 57 5.46 5.46 -6.19
C GLY A 57 4.96 6.86 -5.87
N GLN A 58 5.49 7.86 -6.54
CA GLN A 58 5.17 9.27 -6.27
C GLN A 58 3.64 9.53 -6.35
N GLU A 59 2.97 8.96 -7.35
CA GLU A 59 1.52 9.10 -7.56
C GLU A 59 0.66 8.53 -6.42
N HIS A 60 1.25 7.70 -5.56
CA HIS A 60 0.60 7.06 -4.43
C HIS A 60 0.77 7.84 -3.11
N VAL A 61 1.70 8.80 -3.06
CA VAL A 61 1.97 9.63 -1.88
C VAL A 61 0.71 10.39 -1.46
N GLY A 62 0.39 10.38 -0.16
CA GLY A 62 -0.80 11.01 0.40
C GLY A 62 -2.06 10.15 0.33
N TYR A 63 -2.00 8.97 -0.28
CA TYR A 63 -3.09 8.00 -0.29
C TYR A 63 -2.83 6.84 0.67
N SER A 64 -3.90 6.24 1.19
CA SER A 64 -3.88 4.99 1.94
C SER A 64 -4.53 3.90 1.09
N TYR A 65 -4.08 2.67 1.25
CA TYR A 65 -4.51 1.55 0.42
C TYR A 65 -5.15 0.44 1.25
N ARG A 66 -6.13 -0.25 0.67
CA ARG A 66 -6.67 -1.49 1.22
C ARG A 66 -6.91 -2.49 0.09
N ALA A 67 -6.76 -3.76 0.38
CA ALA A 67 -7.04 -4.83 -0.56
C ALA A 67 -8.42 -5.44 -0.28
N ILE A 68 -9.17 -5.70 -1.35
CA ILE A 68 -10.42 -6.46 -1.33
C ILE A 68 -10.15 -7.77 -2.05
N ILE A 69 -10.30 -8.88 -1.35
CA ILE A 69 -10.23 -10.22 -1.93
C ILE A 69 -11.64 -10.76 -2.09
N THR A 70 -11.97 -11.19 -3.30
CA THR A 70 -13.21 -11.89 -3.60
C THR A 70 -12.86 -13.31 -4.01
N TYR A 71 -13.44 -14.31 -3.34
CA TYR A 71 -13.23 -15.72 -3.67
C TYR A 71 -14.54 -16.49 -3.64
N VAL A 72 -14.51 -17.70 -4.17
CA VAL A 72 -15.62 -18.65 -4.12
C VAL A 72 -15.22 -19.78 -3.18
N ASP A 73 -16.03 -20.03 -2.14
CA ASP A 73 -15.80 -21.11 -1.18
C ASP A 73 -16.17 -22.49 -1.75
N SER A 74 -15.87 -23.54 -0.98
CA SER A 74 -16.24 -24.93 -1.27
C SER A 74 -17.76 -25.17 -1.41
N HIS A 75 -18.60 -24.25 -0.94
CA HIS A 75 -20.06 -24.26 -1.07
C HIS A 75 -20.56 -23.41 -2.25
N ASN A 76 -19.66 -22.93 -3.12
CA ASN A 76 -19.96 -22.10 -4.29
C ASN A 76 -20.55 -20.72 -3.93
N THR A 77 -20.29 -20.24 -2.72
CA THR A 77 -20.68 -18.90 -2.25
C THR A 77 -19.55 -17.92 -2.53
N ARG A 78 -19.90 -16.72 -3.02
CA ARG A 78 -18.93 -15.63 -3.17
C ARG A 78 -18.73 -14.93 -1.84
N GLU A 79 -17.52 -14.99 -1.32
CA GLU A 79 -17.12 -14.26 -0.13
C GLU A 79 -16.22 -13.09 -0.51
N VAL A 80 -16.38 -12.00 0.25
CA VAL A 80 -15.60 -10.77 0.07
C VAL A 80 -14.93 -10.44 1.39
N LEU A 81 -13.60 -10.39 1.36
CA LEU A 81 -12.77 -10.03 2.49
C LEU A 81 -12.06 -8.71 2.21
N ILE A 82 -12.08 -7.82 3.20
CA ILE A 82 -11.45 -6.51 3.11
C ILE A 82 -10.30 -6.48 4.12
N SER A 83 -9.13 -6.05 3.67
CA SER A 83 -7.98 -5.87 4.55
C SER A 83 -8.14 -4.63 5.42
N ASN A 84 -7.40 -4.59 6.53
CA ASN A 84 -7.19 -3.33 7.23
C ASN A 84 -6.50 -2.33 6.29
N PRO A 85 -6.83 -1.04 6.38
CA PRO A 85 -6.19 -0.02 5.58
C PRO A 85 -4.73 0.17 5.98
N SER A 86 -3.86 0.40 5.00
CA SER A 86 -2.47 0.78 5.23
C SER A 86 -2.37 2.15 5.90
N GLU A 87 -1.18 2.47 6.36
CA GLU A 87 -0.82 3.86 6.65
C GLU A 87 -0.87 4.71 5.38
N THR A 88 -0.92 6.03 5.56
CA THR A 88 -0.87 6.95 4.42
C THR A 88 0.52 6.90 3.84
N VAL A 89 0.64 6.71 2.53
CA VAL A 89 1.92 6.64 1.84
C VAL A 89 2.66 7.95 2.03
N THR A 90 3.81 7.88 2.70
CA THR A 90 4.69 9.04 2.88
C THR A 90 5.74 9.07 1.79
N ASN A 91 6.03 10.26 1.27
CA ASN A 91 7.21 10.45 0.42
C ASN A 91 8.46 10.08 1.23
N VAL A 92 9.37 9.36 0.58
CA VAL A 92 10.71 9.16 1.13
C VAL A 92 11.48 10.43 0.85
N ASP A 93 11.77 11.19 1.90
CA ASP A 93 12.64 12.36 1.80
C ASP A 93 14.05 11.83 1.51
N ASP A 94 14.47 11.86 0.25
CA ASP A 94 15.87 11.68 -0.10
C ASP A 94 16.65 12.78 0.62
N PRO A 95 17.57 12.46 1.53
CA PRO A 95 18.39 13.48 2.13
C PRO A 95 19.12 14.18 1.00
N VAL A 96 18.84 15.47 0.82
CA VAL A 96 19.73 16.30 0.00
C VAL A 96 21.09 16.21 0.66
N GLU A 97 22.05 15.55 0.01
CA GLU A 97 23.49 15.66 0.33
C GLU A 97 24.00 17.08 -0.01
N GLY A 98 23.17 18.10 0.24
CA GLY A 98 23.59 19.48 0.30
C GLY A 98 24.40 19.66 1.56
N GLU A 99 25.68 19.27 1.50
CA GLU A 99 26.69 19.81 2.38
C GLU A 99 26.61 21.34 2.25
N VAL A 100 25.97 21.98 3.21
CA VAL A 100 26.00 23.43 3.34
C VAL A 100 27.39 23.79 3.86
N THR A 101 28.37 23.83 2.97
CA THR A 101 29.70 24.36 3.26
C THR A 101 29.56 25.89 3.31
N ILE A 102 29.21 26.43 4.48
CA ILE A 102 29.33 27.87 4.75
C ILE A 102 30.83 28.16 4.86
N THR A 103 31.48 28.46 3.75
CA THR A 103 32.75 29.20 3.79
C THR A 103 32.41 30.65 4.14
N GLY A 104 32.31 30.91 5.45
CA GLY A 104 32.39 32.25 5.96
C GLY A 104 33.78 32.79 5.72
N VAL A 105 33.88 33.93 5.04
CA VAL A 105 34.97 34.87 5.30
C VAL A 105 34.33 36.19 5.74
N PRO A 106 34.49 36.61 7.00
CA PRO A 106 34.22 37.99 7.36
C PRO A 106 35.31 38.85 6.72
N THR A 107 34.96 39.65 5.72
CA THR A 107 35.81 40.77 5.30
C THR A 107 35.26 42.04 5.94
N GLU A 108 35.94 42.48 7.00
CA GLU A 108 35.81 43.81 7.58
C GLU A 108 36.31 44.86 6.58
N GLY A 109 35.56 45.95 6.41
CA GLY A 109 35.90 47.10 5.57
C GLY A 109 34.98 48.27 5.86
#